data_AF-A0A8X8YG17-F1
#
_entry.id   AF-A0A8X8YG17-F1
#
_cell.length_a   1.000
_cell.length_b   1.000
_cell.length_c   1.000
_cell.angle_alpha   90.00
_cell.angle_beta   90.00
_cell.angle_gamma   90.00
#
_symmetry.space_group_name_H-M   'P 1'
#
loop_
_entity.id
_entity.type
_entity.pdbx_description
1 polymer ?
#
loop_
_entity_poly.entity_id
_entity_poly.type
_entity_poly.pdbx_seq_one_letter_code
_entity_poly.pdbx_strand_id
1 'polypeptide(L)'
;MNIPNDHPLLWVYEENDPDNCHVQIFRIAQGIPQECKLVCAKNLVIDRSIQMAYIQAIRSAQHFIYIENQYFLGSSYAYKHAGADNLIPMEIALKIVSKIRAKENFRVYIVIPMWPEARTMQMMYELIAKEIKSANRVNAHPTDYLNFYCLGNREEYQKKSSSEASSLPNAECTGTRKAKSGRFMIYVHAKGMTVDDEYVIISSANINQRSMAGSRDTEIAMGAYQPHHTWAKKKYHPRGQVYGYRMSLWAEHLAKIHPCFKEASERECVDYVNTIAEDNWRRFTAEKFMSLQGHILKYPVRIDGDGNISSRPGFETFPESRDAGKSKPLSFKA
;
A
#
# COMPACT_ATOMS: atom_id res chain seq x y z
N MET A 1 -32.12 -36.19 3.53
CA MET A 1 -31.78 -35.50 4.80
C MET A 1 -31.30 -34.11 4.43
N ASN A 2 -31.90 -33.06 5.01
CA ASN A 2 -31.34 -31.71 4.92
C ASN A 2 -30.21 -31.64 5.95
N ILE A 3 -28.96 -31.54 5.46
CA ILE A 3 -27.80 -31.30 6.30
C ILE A 3 -27.85 -29.83 6.72
N PRO A 4 -27.82 -29.51 8.03
CA PRO A 4 -27.74 -28.12 8.51
C PRO A 4 -26.55 -27.37 7.91
N ASN A 5 -26.69 -26.07 7.66
CA ASN A 5 -25.63 -25.26 7.02
C ASN A 5 -24.32 -25.19 7.82
N ASP A 6 -24.37 -25.49 9.13
CA ASP A 6 -23.23 -25.51 10.05
C ASP A 6 -22.69 -26.94 10.32
N HIS A 7 -23.24 -27.96 9.66
CA HIS A 7 -22.85 -29.34 9.90
C HIS A 7 -21.40 -29.61 9.45
N PRO A 8 -20.57 -30.32 10.26
CA PRO A 8 -19.16 -30.59 9.92
C PRO A 8 -18.90 -31.29 8.59
N LEU A 9 -19.89 -32.04 8.08
CA LEU A 9 -19.83 -32.66 6.74
C LEU A 9 -19.75 -31.65 5.58
N LEU A 10 -20.07 -30.39 5.81
CA LEU A 10 -19.96 -29.31 4.82
C LEU A 10 -18.63 -28.54 4.94
N TRP A 11 -17.79 -28.87 5.93
CA TRP A 11 -16.52 -28.20 6.12
C TRP A 11 -15.52 -28.63 5.04
N VAL A 12 -14.85 -27.65 4.42
CA VAL A 12 -13.76 -27.91 3.47
C VAL A 12 -12.49 -28.36 4.22
N TYR A 13 -12.29 -27.82 5.42
CA TYR A 13 -11.17 -28.14 6.31
C TYR A 13 -11.69 -28.34 7.73
N GLU A 14 -11.08 -29.27 8.46
CA GLU A 14 -11.32 -29.41 9.90
C GLU A 14 -10.59 -28.32 10.69
N GLU A 15 -11.05 -28.02 11.90
CA GLU A 15 -10.45 -26.99 12.77
C GLU A 15 -8.95 -27.23 13.05
N ASN A 16 -8.55 -28.51 13.12
CA ASN A 16 -7.17 -28.93 13.36
C ASN A 16 -6.31 -28.97 12.08
N ASP A 17 -6.89 -28.74 10.90
CA ASP A 17 -6.15 -28.70 9.66
C ASP A 17 -5.21 -27.48 9.64
N PRO A 18 -3.90 -27.65 9.40
CA PRO A 18 -2.96 -26.53 9.34
C PRO A 18 -3.32 -25.49 8.27
N ASP A 19 -4.01 -25.90 7.20
CA ASP A 19 -4.44 -25.02 6.12
C ASP A 19 -5.79 -24.31 6.42
N ASN A 20 -6.45 -24.64 7.53
CA ASN A 20 -7.68 -23.96 7.96
C ASN A 20 -7.47 -22.45 8.18
N CYS A 21 -8.51 -21.67 7.89
CA CYS A 21 -8.49 -20.22 7.98
C CYS A 21 -9.72 -19.68 8.70
N HIS A 22 -9.49 -18.80 9.68
CA HIS A 22 -10.55 -18.04 10.33
C HIS A 22 -10.77 -16.74 9.56
N VAL A 23 -11.97 -16.60 9.01
CA VAL A 23 -12.36 -15.48 8.16
C VAL A 23 -13.48 -14.70 8.79
N GLN A 24 -13.37 -13.37 8.75
CA GLN A 24 -14.44 -12.45 9.10
C GLN A 24 -14.74 -11.53 7.92
N ILE A 25 -16.03 -11.37 7.62
CA ILE A 25 -16.51 -10.42 6.61
C ILE A 25 -16.80 -9.08 7.27
N PHE A 26 -16.34 -8.03 6.63
CA PHE A 26 -16.57 -6.64 7.00
C PHE A 26 -17.26 -5.91 5.85
N ARG A 27 -18.01 -4.87 6.18
CA ARG A 27 -18.74 -4.09 5.17
C ARG A 27 -18.83 -2.62 5.56
N ILE A 28 -19.18 -1.84 4.56
CA ILE A 28 -19.60 -0.44 4.69
C ILE A 28 -20.94 -0.34 3.99
N ALA A 29 -21.98 -0.08 4.78
CA ALA A 29 -23.36 -0.10 4.33
C ALA A 29 -24.24 0.78 5.23
N GLN A 30 -25.36 1.24 4.68
CA GLN A 30 -26.37 2.04 5.37
C GLN A 30 -27.68 1.25 5.50
N GLY A 31 -28.51 1.60 6.49
CA GLY A 31 -29.88 1.09 6.60
C GLY A 31 -29.99 -0.31 7.22
N ILE A 32 -29.01 -0.70 8.04
CA ILE A 32 -28.99 -2.01 8.71
C ILE A 32 -29.82 -1.96 10.01
N PRO A 33 -30.62 -3.00 10.33
CA PRO A 33 -31.32 -3.10 11.62
C PRO A 33 -30.36 -3.04 12.81
N GLN A 34 -30.80 -2.42 13.91
CA GLN A 34 -29.99 -2.08 15.07
C GLN A 34 -29.67 -3.30 15.95
N GLU A 35 -28.85 -4.23 15.45
CA GLU A 35 -28.45 -5.44 16.21
C GLU A 35 -26.94 -5.56 16.44
N CYS A 36 -26.11 -4.80 15.72
CA CYS A 36 -24.65 -4.78 15.88
C CYS A 36 -24.17 -3.38 16.31
N LYS A 37 -22.97 -3.27 16.91
CA LYS A 37 -22.30 -2.03 17.37
C LYS A 37 -22.10 -1.01 16.24
N LEU A 38 -23.17 -0.36 15.81
CA LEU A 38 -23.24 0.48 14.62
C LEU A 38 -23.36 1.95 15.04
N VAL A 39 -22.73 2.84 14.28
CA VAL A 39 -22.76 4.29 14.56
C VAL A 39 -23.96 4.89 13.85
N CYS A 40 -24.83 5.57 14.59
CA CYS A 40 -25.95 6.30 14.00
C CYS A 40 -25.45 7.65 13.45
N ALA A 41 -25.73 7.95 12.19
CA ALA A 41 -25.67 9.32 11.69
C ALA A 41 -26.91 9.62 10.85
N LYS A 42 -27.53 10.78 11.07
CA LYS A 42 -28.73 11.25 10.35
C LYS A 42 -29.86 10.20 10.29
N ASN A 43 -30.17 9.57 11.43
CA ASN A 43 -31.21 8.54 11.59
C ASN A 43 -31.02 7.25 10.77
N LEU A 44 -29.82 7.02 10.22
CA LEU A 44 -29.44 5.78 9.56
C LEU A 44 -28.33 5.10 10.36
N VAL A 45 -28.47 3.79 10.53
CA VAL A 45 -27.46 2.93 11.12
C VAL A 45 -26.36 2.70 10.08
N ILE A 46 -25.12 3.05 10.42
CA ILE A 46 -23.97 2.98 9.52
C ILE A 46 -23.00 1.90 10.00
N ASP A 47 -22.68 0.97 9.10
CA ASP A 47 -21.60 0.01 9.27
C ASP A 47 -20.28 0.60 8.80
N ARG A 48 -19.28 0.58 9.68
CA ARG A 48 -17.90 1.01 9.41
C ARG A 48 -16.90 -0.09 9.79
N SER A 49 -17.34 -1.34 9.77
CA SER A 49 -16.55 -2.48 10.22
C SER A 49 -15.26 -2.66 9.42
N ILE A 50 -15.21 -2.25 8.14
CA ILE A 50 -13.96 -2.25 7.36
C ILE A 50 -12.93 -1.31 7.99
N GLN A 51 -13.30 -0.05 8.28
CA GLN A 51 -12.38 0.89 8.91
C GLN A 51 -11.92 0.35 10.28
N MET A 52 -12.84 -0.22 11.06
CA MET A 52 -12.50 -0.81 12.37
C MET A 52 -11.55 -2.00 12.23
N ALA A 53 -11.72 -2.86 11.22
CA ALA A 53 -10.84 -3.98 10.93
C ALA A 53 -9.41 -3.51 10.59
N TYR A 54 -9.28 -2.49 9.73
CA TYR A 54 -7.99 -1.87 9.44
C TYR A 54 -7.34 -1.32 10.71
N ILE A 55 -8.07 -0.54 11.52
CA ILE A 55 -7.54 0.03 12.77
C ILE A 55 -7.08 -1.06 13.72
N GLN A 56 -7.90 -2.10 13.93
CA GLN A 56 -7.57 -3.19 14.84
C GLN A 56 -6.33 -3.95 14.36
N ALA A 57 -6.25 -4.26 13.07
CA ALA A 57 -5.09 -4.95 12.49
C ALA A 57 -3.80 -4.10 12.64
N ILE A 58 -3.87 -2.79 12.37
CA ILE A 58 -2.73 -1.86 12.56
C ILE A 58 -2.32 -1.81 14.04
N ARG A 59 -3.28 -1.72 14.97
CA ARG A 59 -3.01 -1.68 16.41
C ARG A 59 -2.43 -2.99 16.94
N SER A 60 -2.81 -4.13 16.39
CA SER A 60 -2.25 -5.43 16.75
C SER A 60 -0.87 -5.67 16.15
N ALA A 61 -0.49 -4.98 15.07
CA ALA A 61 0.76 -5.19 14.37
C ALA A 61 1.99 -5.07 15.28
N GLN A 62 2.90 -6.04 15.17
CA GLN A 62 4.08 -6.24 15.99
C GLN A 62 5.39 -6.06 15.23
N HIS A 63 5.46 -6.47 13.96
CA HIS A 63 6.70 -6.58 13.17
C HIS A 63 6.68 -5.70 11.91
N PHE A 64 5.66 -5.83 11.06
CA PHE A 64 5.56 -5.00 9.86
C PHE A 64 4.14 -4.97 9.28
N ILE A 65 3.90 -3.97 8.43
CA ILE A 65 2.67 -3.86 7.64
C ILE A 65 3.04 -3.67 6.18
N TYR A 66 2.38 -4.42 5.29
CA TYR A 66 2.45 -4.24 3.84
C TYR A 66 1.07 -3.87 3.30
N ILE A 67 0.96 -2.79 2.54
CA ILE A 67 -0.30 -2.28 1.99
C ILE A 67 -0.13 -2.10 0.49
N GLU A 68 -1.10 -2.59 -0.27
CA GLU A 68 -1.33 -2.14 -1.65
C GLU A 68 -2.71 -1.49 -1.73
N ASN A 69 -2.78 -0.21 -2.12
CA ASN A 69 -4.06 0.47 -2.22
C ASN A 69 -4.11 1.47 -3.38
N GLN A 70 -5.24 1.55 -4.08
CA GLN A 70 -5.43 2.54 -5.16
C GLN A 70 -5.41 3.99 -4.63
N TYR A 71 -5.95 4.23 -3.43
CA TYR A 71 -5.87 5.53 -2.78
C TYR A 71 -5.28 5.39 -1.39
N PHE A 72 -4.49 6.38 -1.01
CA PHE A 72 -3.96 6.49 0.34
C PHE A 72 -4.02 7.94 0.80
N LEU A 73 -5.17 8.31 1.36
CA LEU A 73 -5.42 9.65 1.90
C LEU A 73 -6.37 9.59 3.08
N GLY A 74 -6.13 10.42 4.10
CA GLY A 74 -6.96 10.40 5.30
C GLY A 74 -6.34 11.18 6.44
N SER A 75 -7.01 11.13 7.59
CA SER A 75 -6.62 11.84 8.80
C SER A 75 -6.45 13.34 8.58
N SER A 76 -7.32 13.93 7.74
CA SER A 76 -7.21 15.32 7.32
C SER A 76 -7.25 16.29 8.48
N TYR A 77 -8.02 16.01 9.54
CA TYR A 77 -8.05 16.79 10.78
C TYR A 77 -6.66 17.13 11.36
N ALA A 78 -5.61 16.37 11.04
CA ALA A 78 -4.25 16.60 11.51
C ALA A 78 -3.44 17.61 10.67
N TYR A 79 -3.84 17.92 9.44
CA TYR A 79 -3.10 18.85 8.54
C TYR A 79 -3.99 19.87 7.80
N LYS A 80 -5.29 19.56 7.63
CA LYS A 80 -6.31 20.43 7.04
C LYS A 80 -7.68 19.82 7.32
N HIS A 81 -8.61 20.54 7.94
CA HIS A 81 -10.00 20.08 8.13
C HIS A 81 -10.78 19.96 6.80
N ALA A 82 -10.37 19.02 5.93
CA ALA A 82 -10.90 18.79 4.59
C ALA A 82 -11.97 17.68 4.56
N GLY A 83 -12.35 17.15 5.72
CA GLY A 83 -13.40 16.16 5.88
C GLY A 83 -13.01 14.74 5.46
N ALA A 84 -11.70 14.47 5.29
CA ALA A 84 -11.17 13.12 5.08
C ALA A 84 -10.61 12.54 6.38
N ASP A 85 -11.49 12.30 7.35
CA ASP A 85 -11.14 12.04 8.75
C ASP A 85 -10.96 10.55 9.10
N ASN A 86 -10.88 9.67 8.10
CA ASN A 86 -10.53 8.27 8.35
C ASN A 86 -9.19 8.15 9.08
N LEU A 87 -9.09 7.19 10.00
CA LEU A 87 -7.99 7.12 10.96
C LEU A 87 -6.78 6.32 10.47
N ILE A 88 -6.88 5.67 9.31
CA ILE A 88 -5.88 4.68 8.86
C ILE A 88 -4.47 5.27 8.76
N PRO A 89 -4.23 6.41 8.08
CA PRO A 89 -2.88 7.00 8.04
C PRO A 89 -2.34 7.39 9.42
N MET A 90 -3.18 7.96 10.29
CA MET A 90 -2.77 8.32 11.66
C MET A 90 -2.43 7.09 12.50
N GLU A 91 -3.23 6.03 12.47
CA GLU A 91 -2.96 4.79 13.22
C GLU A 91 -1.64 4.15 12.79
N ILE A 92 -1.32 4.17 11.50
CA ILE A 92 -0.03 3.67 10.99
C ILE A 92 1.13 4.53 11.54
N ALA A 93 1.03 5.85 11.45
CA ALA A 93 2.07 6.75 11.95
C ALA A 93 2.27 6.59 13.48
N LEU A 94 1.18 6.52 14.25
CA LEU A 94 1.22 6.33 15.70
C LEU A 94 1.75 4.95 16.08
N LYS A 95 1.44 3.90 15.30
CA LYS A 95 2.04 2.57 15.50
C LYS A 95 3.55 2.63 15.32
N ILE A 96 4.06 3.24 14.26
CA ILE A 96 5.50 3.42 14.05
C ILE A 96 6.12 4.20 15.20
N VAL A 97 5.53 5.33 15.59
CA VAL A 97 5.96 6.17 16.73
C VAL A 97 6.05 5.34 18.01
N SER A 98 5.04 4.50 18.30
CA SER A 98 5.05 3.63 19.48
C SER A 98 6.21 2.63 19.46
N LYS A 99 6.53 2.07 18.28
CA LYS A 99 7.63 1.11 18.10
C LYS A 99 9.00 1.78 18.19
N ILE A 100 9.14 3.01 17.71
CA ILE A 100 10.34 3.83 17.90
C ILE A 100 10.60 4.05 19.39
N ARG A 101 9.57 4.43 20.16
CA ARG A 101 9.65 4.61 21.63
C ARG A 101 10.05 3.34 22.36
N ALA A 102 9.44 2.21 21.97
CA ALA A 102 9.73 0.90 22.53
C ALA A 102 11.10 0.34 22.09
N LYS A 103 11.79 1.01 21.15
CA LYS A 103 13.02 0.54 20.51
C LYS A 103 12.87 -0.80 19.79
N GLU A 104 11.67 -1.11 19.32
CA GLU A 104 11.34 -2.34 18.62
C GLU A 104 11.48 -2.16 17.10
N ASN A 105 11.89 -3.22 16.40
CA ASN A 105 11.91 -3.24 14.95
C ASN A 105 10.48 -3.23 14.41
N PHE A 106 10.15 -2.25 13.58
CA PHE A 106 8.85 -2.15 12.95
C PHE A 106 8.90 -1.37 11.64
N ARG A 107 8.34 -1.93 10.56
CA ARG A 107 8.41 -1.36 9.21
C ARG A 107 7.06 -1.34 8.51
N VAL A 108 6.86 -0.33 7.67
CA VAL A 108 5.64 -0.19 6.88
C VAL A 108 6.00 0.08 5.43
N TYR A 109 5.42 -0.72 4.54
CA TYR A 109 5.62 -0.70 3.10
C TYR A 109 4.28 -0.42 2.43
N ILE A 110 4.18 0.65 1.64
CA ILE A 110 2.92 1.07 1.01
C ILE A 110 3.12 1.22 -0.48
N VAL A 111 2.39 0.44 -1.27
CA VAL A 111 2.39 0.50 -2.73
C VAL A 111 1.09 1.15 -3.21
N ILE A 112 1.22 2.23 -3.96
CA ILE A 112 0.10 3.04 -4.46
C ILE A 112 0.34 3.41 -5.92
N PRO A 113 -0.69 3.82 -6.68
CA PRO A 113 -0.49 4.34 -8.02
C PRO A 113 0.43 5.56 -8.02
N MET A 114 1.03 5.85 -9.17
CA MET A 114 1.86 7.03 -9.41
C MET A 114 1.07 8.36 -9.39
N TRP A 115 -0.04 8.47 -8.66
CA TRP A 115 -0.89 9.67 -8.59
C TRP A 115 -1.54 9.93 -7.20
N PRO A 116 -0.81 10.21 -6.12
CA PRO A 116 -1.37 10.42 -4.80
C PRO A 116 -1.18 11.85 -4.27
N GLU A 117 -1.73 12.02 -3.07
CA GLU A 117 -1.84 13.28 -2.35
C GLU A 117 -0.74 13.40 -1.28
N ALA A 118 0.19 14.35 -1.45
CA ALA A 118 1.39 14.44 -0.62
C ALA A 118 1.14 14.81 0.86
N ARG A 119 -0.01 15.40 1.19
CA ARG A 119 -0.30 15.93 2.54
C ARG A 119 -0.44 14.83 3.60
N THR A 120 -1.08 13.72 3.25
CA THR A 120 -1.21 12.58 4.17
C THR A 120 0.18 12.03 4.49
N MET A 121 1.04 11.87 3.47
CA MET A 121 2.42 11.43 3.66
C MET A 121 3.21 12.40 4.54
N GLN A 122 3.08 13.71 4.29
CA GLN A 122 3.78 14.76 5.06
C GLN A 122 3.48 14.62 6.55
N MET A 123 2.20 14.57 6.91
CA MET A 123 1.76 14.38 8.30
C MET A 123 2.38 13.12 8.93
N MET A 124 2.39 11.99 8.21
CA MET A 124 2.97 10.74 8.73
C MET A 124 4.48 10.87 8.98
N TYR A 125 5.22 11.43 8.02
CA TYR A 125 6.67 11.57 8.14
C TYR A 125 7.10 12.59 9.19
N GLU A 126 6.39 13.71 9.33
CA GLU A 126 6.63 14.70 10.40
C GLU A 126 6.47 14.07 11.80
N LEU A 127 5.43 13.27 12.01
CA LEU A 127 5.22 12.57 13.29
C LEU A 127 6.36 11.59 13.59
N ILE A 128 6.79 10.82 12.59
CA ILE A 128 7.90 9.86 12.71
C ILE A 128 9.22 10.58 12.98
N ALA A 129 9.52 11.64 12.23
CA ALA A 129 10.74 12.43 12.38
C ALA A 129 10.83 13.10 13.76
N LYS A 130 9.71 13.67 14.24
CA LYS A 130 9.61 14.23 15.59
C LYS A 130 9.89 13.18 16.65
N GLU A 131 9.39 11.96 16.47
CA GLU A 131 9.63 10.88 17.42
C GLU A 131 11.09 10.38 17.38
N ILE A 132 11.68 10.23 16.19
CA ILE A 132 13.10 9.86 16.04
C ILE A 132 14.00 10.80 16.84
N LYS A 133 13.76 12.11 16.74
CA LYS A 133 14.48 13.14 17.50
C LYS A 133 14.22 13.02 18.99
N SER A 134 12.95 12.90 19.41
CA SER A 134 12.56 12.82 20.82
C SER A 134 13.11 11.57 21.52
N ALA A 135 13.19 10.45 20.80
CA ALA A 135 13.75 9.19 21.28
C ALA A 135 15.29 9.12 21.18
N ASN A 136 15.96 10.19 20.74
CA ASN A 136 17.42 10.25 20.54
C ASN A 136 17.97 9.10 19.68
N ARG A 137 17.23 8.72 18.62
CA ARG A 137 17.67 7.68 17.67
C ARG A 137 18.68 8.28 16.69
N VAL A 138 19.96 8.26 17.07
CA VAL A 138 21.06 8.74 16.23
C VAL A 138 21.11 7.96 14.91
N ASN A 139 21.32 8.65 13.79
CA ASN A 139 21.40 8.09 12.43
C ASN A 139 20.14 7.37 11.93
N ALA A 140 18.98 7.58 12.56
CA ALA A 140 17.71 7.09 12.06
C ALA A 140 17.07 8.12 11.11
N HIS A 141 16.49 7.64 10.02
CA HIS A 141 15.73 8.43 9.05
C HIS A 141 14.27 7.98 9.03
N PRO A 142 13.28 8.85 8.75
CA PRO A 142 11.88 8.42 8.68
C PRO A 142 11.62 7.27 7.68
N THR A 143 12.39 7.21 6.60
CA THR A 143 12.32 6.12 5.61
C THR A 143 12.95 4.81 6.07
N ASP A 144 13.62 4.78 7.22
CA ASP A 144 13.98 3.51 7.87
C ASP A 144 12.72 2.80 8.40
N TYR A 145 11.58 3.50 8.55
CA TYR A 145 10.35 2.96 9.15
C TYR A 145 9.16 2.93 8.19
N LEU A 146 8.95 3.98 7.39
CA LEU A 146 7.83 4.12 6.48
C LEU A 146 8.33 4.32 5.05
N ASN A 147 7.85 3.50 4.12
CA ASN A 147 8.24 3.61 2.72
C ASN A 147 7.02 3.54 1.80
N PHE A 148 6.95 4.52 0.89
CA PHE A 148 6.01 4.51 -0.22
C PHE A 148 6.70 4.08 -1.51
N TYR A 149 5.97 3.32 -2.32
CA TYR A 149 6.36 2.83 -3.63
C TYR A 149 5.21 3.00 -4.62
N CYS A 150 5.53 2.95 -5.90
CA CYS A 150 4.56 2.75 -6.98
C CYS A 150 5.08 1.67 -7.93
N LEU A 151 4.25 1.24 -8.88
CA LEU A 151 4.63 0.24 -9.87
C LEU A 151 4.75 0.85 -11.26
N GLY A 152 5.71 0.38 -12.03
CA GLY A 152 5.89 0.76 -13.42
C GLY A 152 6.55 -0.33 -14.25
N ASN A 153 6.29 -0.29 -15.54
CA ASN A 153 6.95 -1.13 -16.51
C ASN A 153 7.63 -0.26 -17.58
N ARG A 154 8.68 -0.81 -18.18
CA ARG A 154 9.37 -0.21 -19.32
C ARG A 154 9.79 -1.29 -20.29
N GLU A 155 9.34 -1.18 -21.53
CA GLU A 155 9.61 -2.11 -22.61
C GLU A 155 10.41 -1.44 -23.72
N GLU A 156 11.27 -2.20 -24.38
CA GLU A 156 12.06 -1.69 -25.48
C GLU A 156 11.16 -1.49 -26.70
N TYR A 157 11.18 -0.28 -27.28
CA TYR A 157 10.43 -0.01 -28.49
C TYR A 157 11.06 -0.77 -29.67
N GLN A 158 10.47 -1.90 -30.05
CA GLN A 158 10.83 -2.60 -31.27
C GLN A 158 10.10 -1.94 -32.45
N LYS A 159 10.87 -1.24 -33.30
CA LYS A 159 10.38 -0.70 -34.56
C LYS A 159 10.09 -1.89 -35.48
N LYS A 160 8.82 -2.31 -35.58
CA LYS A 160 8.42 -3.36 -36.54
C LYS A 160 8.88 -2.93 -37.94
N SER A 161 9.76 -3.72 -38.56
CA SER A 161 10.10 -3.60 -39.98
C SER A 161 8.94 -4.17 -40.79
N SER A 162 7.80 -3.48 -40.82
CA SER A 162 6.71 -3.82 -41.72
C SER A 162 6.69 -2.80 -42.85
N SER A 163 7.07 -3.29 -44.03
CA SER A 163 6.90 -2.71 -45.36
C SER A 163 5.41 -2.57 -45.74
N GLU A 164 4.60 -1.97 -44.87
CA GLU A 164 3.22 -1.59 -45.11
C GLU A 164 2.98 -0.23 -44.44
N ALA A 165 3.58 0.80 -45.04
CA ALA A 165 3.23 2.17 -44.76
C ALA A 165 2.03 2.56 -45.63
N SER A 166 0.81 2.36 -45.12
CA SER A 166 -0.35 3.10 -45.60
C SER A 166 -1.08 3.75 -44.42
N SER A 167 -1.01 5.09 -44.44
CA SER A 167 -1.84 6.05 -43.69
C SER A 167 -1.84 5.98 -42.16
N LEU A 168 -0.98 6.78 -41.53
CA LEU A 168 -1.36 7.49 -40.31
C LEU A 168 -1.10 9.00 -40.47
N PRO A 169 -2.06 9.87 -40.09
CA PRO A 169 -1.94 11.31 -40.32
C PRO A 169 -0.85 11.92 -39.44
N ASN A 170 -0.21 12.97 -39.96
CA ASN A 170 0.55 13.94 -39.18
C ASN A 170 -0.32 14.51 -38.06
N ALA A 171 -0.24 13.89 -36.88
CA ALA A 171 -0.67 14.49 -35.64
C ALA A 171 0.53 14.37 -34.69
N GLU A 172 1.02 15.51 -34.20
CA GLU A 172 1.83 15.61 -32.99
C GLU A 172 0.98 15.17 -31.78
N CYS A 173 0.48 13.93 -31.82
CA CYS A 173 -0.37 13.37 -30.82
C CYS A 173 0.51 12.92 -29.66
N THR A 174 0.13 13.30 -28.46
CA THR A 174 0.72 12.94 -27.17
C THR A 174 0.88 11.41 -26.96
N GLY A 175 0.20 10.58 -27.77
CA GLY A 175 0.44 9.14 -27.87
C GLY A 175 1.82 8.75 -28.43
N THR A 176 2.44 9.59 -29.26
CA THR A 176 3.72 9.28 -29.93
C THR A 176 4.93 9.32 -28.98
N ARG A 177 4.93 10.16 -27.94
CA ARG A 177 6.02 10.21 -26.95
C ARG A 177 5.96 9.08 -25.93
N LYS A 178 4.75 8.69 -25.49
CA LYS A 178 4.54 7.50 -24.64
C LYS A 178 4.97 6.21 -25.35
N ALA A 179 4.62 6.07 -26.63
CA ALA A 179 5.09 4.95 -27.44
C ALA A 179 6.62 4.93 -27.62
N LYS A 180 7.26 6.11 -27.66
CA LYS A 180 8.72 6.24 -27.83
C LYS A 180 9.53 5.95 -26.56
N SER A 181 9.03 6.27 -25.37
CA SER A 181 9.74 6.01 -24.11
C SER A 181 9.60 4.57 -23.62
N GLY A 182 8.56 3.87 -24.11
CA GLY A 182 8.26 2.48 -23.77
C GLY A 182 7.85 2.28 -22.31
N ARG A 183 7.60 3.35 -21.55
CA ARG A 183 7.35 3.28 -20.10
C ARG A 183 5.91 3.65 -19.76
N PHE A 184 5.33 2.95 -18.79
CA PHE A 184 4.03 3.29 -18.21
C PHE A 184 3.89 2.72 -16.81
N MET A 185 3.07 3.34 -15.96
CA MET A 185 2.75 2.81 -14.65
C MET A 185 2.01 1.49 -14.78
N ILE A 186 2.30 0.57 -13.88
CA ILE A 186 1.38 -0.52 -13.59
C ILE A 186 0.40 0.04 -12.58
N TYR A 187 -0.87 0.07 -12.95
CA TYR A 187 -1.89 0.73 -12.14
C TYR A 187 -2.27 -0.15 -10.95
N VAL A 188 -1.94 0.31 -9.74
CA VAL A 188 -2.28 -0.39 -8.49
C VAL A 188 -3.76 -0.19 -8.19
N HIS A 189 -4.58 -1.18 -8.56
CA HIS A 189 -6.00 -1.21 -8.24
C HIS A 189 -6.32 -2.07 -7.00
N ALA A 190 -5.31 -2.67 -6.37
CA ALA A 190 -5.47 -3.42 -5.14
C ALA A 190 -6.07 -2.57 -4.00
N LYS A 191 -6.70 -3.24 -3.03
CA LYS A 191 -7.04 -2.68 -1.73
C LYS A 191 -6.83 -3.77 -0.67
N GLY A 192 -5.56 -4.04 -0.36
CA GLY A 192 -5.15 -5.09 0.55
C GLY A 192 -4.17 -4.60 1.60
N MET A 193 -4.14 -5.32 2.73
CA MET A 193 -3.16 -5.12 3.80
C MET A 193 -2.75 -6.48 4.36
N THR A 194 -1.45 -6.75 4.44
CA THR A 194 -0.88 -7.88 5.17
C THR A 194 -0.20 -7.36 6.44
N VAL A 195 -0.43 -8.03 7.56
CA VAL A 195 0.15 -7.71 8.86
C VAL A 195 0.91 -8.92 9.38
N ASP A 196 2.19 -8.71 9.66
CA ASP A 196 3.08 -9.68 10.33
C ASP A 196 3.16 -11.08 9.68
N ASP A 197 2.79 -11.19 8.41
CA ASP A 197 2.62 -12.46 7.67
C ASP A 197 1.63 -13.47 8.30
N GLU A 198 0.77 -13.02 9.23
CA GLU A 198 -0.25 -13.87 9.86
C GLU A 198 -1.67 -13.45 9.53
N TYR A 199 -1.91 -12.16 9.25
CA TYR A 199 -3.25 -11.63 8.99
C TYR A 199 -3.28 -10.86 7.67
N VAL A 200 -4.34 -11.05 6.89
CA VAL A 200 -4.58 -10.34 5.63
C VAL A 200 -5.97 -9.74 5.59
N ILE A 201 -6.09 -8.52 5.06
CA ILE A 201 -7.34 -7.91 4.62
C ILE A 201 -7.31 -7.81 3.11
N ILE A 202 -8.37 -8.30 2.45
CA ILE A 202 -8.63 -8.09 1.02
C ILE A 202 -9.99 -7.41 0.89
N SER A 203 -10.03 -6.30 0.15
CA SER A 203 -11.16 -5.36 0.20
C SER A 203 -11.48 -4.76 -1.16
N SER A 204 -12.70 -4.22 -1.31
CA SER A 204 -13.03 -3.22 -2.34
C SER A 204 -12.74 -1.78 -1.88
N ALA A 205 -12.70 -1.55 -0.57
CA ALA A 205 -12.58 -0.23 0.05
C ALA A 205 -11.17 0.37 -0.09
N ASN A 206 -11.09 1.54 -0.71
CA ASN A 206 -9.86 2.31 -0.79
C ASN A 206 -9.52 2.98 0.56
N ILE A 207 -8.25 3.29 0.83
CA ILE A 207 -7.87 4.11 2.00
C ILE A 207 -8.13 5.58 1.65
N ASN A 208 -9.41 5.96 1.70
CA ASN A 208 -9.90 7.33 1.55
C ASN A 208 -11.23 7.51 2.29
N GLN A 209 -11.71 8.75 2.40
CA GLN A 209 -12.98 8.99 3.08
C GLN A 209 -14.20 8.39 2.37
N ARG A 210 -14.17 8.32 1.03
CA ARG A 210 -15.29 7.79 0.24
C ARG A 210 -15.57 6.34 0.62
N SER A 211 -14.53 5.54 0.72
CA SER A 211 -14.61 4.13 1.05
C SER A 211 -14.56 3.84 2.55
N MET A 212 -14.24 4.80 3.45
CA MET A 212 -14.13 4.54 4.91
C MET A 212 -15.23 5.19 5.76
N ALA A 213 -16.02 6.12 5.21
CA ALA A 213 -17.00 6.88 5.97
C ALA A 213 -18.29 6.12 6.33
N GLY A 214 -18.57 4.97 5.71
CA GLY A 214 -19.85 4.25 5.93
C GLY A 214 -21.07 4.88 5.25
N SER A 215 -21.06 6.20 5.03
CA SER A 215 -22.19 6.97 4.52
C SER A 215 -22.05 7.39 3.05
N ARG A 216 -21.13 6.79 2.30
CA ARG A 216 -20.81 7.17 0.92
C ARG A 216 -20.93 5.94 0.02
N ASP A 217 -19.82 5.31 -0.35
CA ASP A 217 -19.84 4.11 -1.16
C ASP A 217 -20.17 2.89 -0.28
N THR A 218 -20.76 1.86 -0.86
CA THR A 218 -20.91 0.55 -0.21
C THR A 218 -19.70 -0.31 -0.55
N GLU A 219 -19.07 -0.89 0.46
CA GLU A 219 -17.84 -1.66 0.29
C GLU A 219 -17.92 -2.98 1.04
N ILE A 220 -17.12 -3.96 0.61
CA ILE A 220 -16.96 -5.25 1.28
C ILE A 220 -15.48 -5.56 1.47
N ALA A 221 -15.15 -6.22 2.58
CA ALA A 221 -13.82 -6.75 2.83
C ALA A 221 -13.92 -8.09 3.54
N MET A 222 -12.89 -8.89 3.38
CA MET A 222 -12.63 -10.04 4.23
C MET A 222 -11.32 -9.82 4.97
N GLY A 223 -11.27 -10.27 6.22
CA GLY A 223 -10.03 -10.41 6.96
C GLY A 223 -9.85 -11.85 7.40
N ALA A 224 -8.62 -12.34 7.31
CA ALA A 224 -8.32 -13.75 7.42
C ALA A 224 -6.97 -14.00 8.09
N TYR A 225 -6.89 -15.05 8.90
CA TYR A 225 -5.64 -15.62 9.40
C TYR A 225 -5.74 -17.14 9.48
N GLN A 226 -4.60 -17.82 9.51
CA GLN A 226 -4.54 -19.25 9.75
C GLN A 226 -4.17 -19.49 11.23
N PRO A 227 -5.03 -20.11 12.05
CA PRO A 227 -4.79 -20.26 13.50
C PRO A 227 -3.49 -20.99 13.84
N HIS A 228 -3.08 -21.93 12.97
CA HIS A 228 -1.85 -22.70 13.11
C HIS A 228 -0.59 -21.96 12.63
N HIS A 229 -0.74 -20.80 11.98
CA HIS A 229 0.33 -19.97 11.46
C HIS A 229 0.26 -18.54 12.02
N THR A 230 0.29 -18.43 13.35
CA THR A 230 0.37 -17.14 14.06
C THR A 230 1.65 -17.06 14.89
N TRP A 231 2.11 -15.83 15.17
CA TRP A 231 3.25 -15.60 16.07
C TRP A 231 3.01 -16.20 17.45
N ALA A 232 1.79 -16.06 17.98
CA ALA A 232 1.40 -16.60 19.28
C ALA A 232 1.50 -18.14 19.35
N LYS A 233 1.11 -18.85 18.27
CA LYS A 233 1.13 -20.31 18.22
C LYS A 233 2.53 -20.86 17.92
N LYS A 234 3.23 -20.28 16.94
CA LYS A 234 4.51 -20.80 16.43
C LYS A 234 5.71 -20.35 17.27
N LYS A 235 5.64 -19.18 17.93
CA LYS A 235 6.76 -18.51 18.63
C LYS A 235 7.95 -18.11 17.72
N TYR A 236 7.79 -18.27 16.42
CA TYR A 236 8.70 -17.83 15.36
C TYR A 236 7.87 -17.36 14.16
N HIS A 237 8.52 -16.74 13.18
CA HIS A 237 7.85 -16.14 12.03
C HIS A 237 6.89 -17.11 11.34
N PRO A 238 5.58 -16.81 11.29
CA PRO A 238 4.58 -17.65 10.63
C PRO A 238 4.82 -17.73 9.12
N ARG A 239 4.86 -18.95 8.58
CA ARG A 239 5.05 -19.22 7.15
C ARG A 239 3.86 -19.95 6.55
N GLY A 240 2.68 -19.39 6.72
CA GLY A 240 1.43 -19.86 6.11
C GLY A 240 1.19 -19.30 4.72
N GLN A 241 -0.05 -19.38 4.25
CA GLN A 241 -0.52 -18.81 2.99
C GLN A 241 -0.39 -17.28 2.95
N VAL A 242 -0.58 -16.58 4.07
CA VAL A 242 -0.40 -15.12 4.13
C VAL A 242 1.05 -14.72 3.83
N TYR A 243 2.02 -15.41 4.46
CA TYR A 243 3.45 -15.29 4.13
C TYR A 243 3.72 -15.60 2.65
N GLY A 244 3.16 -16.71 2.13
CA GLY A 244 3.34 -17.13 0.75
C GLY A 244 2.82 -16.10 -0.26
N TYR A 245 1.63 -15.56 0.01
CA TYR A 245 0.99 -14.51 -0.78
C TYR A 245 1.88 -13.25 -0.84
N ARG A 246 2.34 -12.76 0.32
CA ARG A 246 3.20 -11.58 0.40
C ARG A 246 4.57 -11.82 -0.24
N MET A 247 5.18 -12.99 -0.10
CA MET A 247 6.40 -13.37 -0.83
C MET A 247 6.19 -13.40 -2.35
N SER A 248 5.02 -13.88 -2.82
CA SER A 248 4.68 -13.94 -4.23
C SER A 248 4.54 -12.54 -4.84
N LEU A 249 3.83 -11.64 -4.17
CA LEU A 249 3.73 -10.23 -4.59
C LEU A 249 5.12 -9.57 -4.63
N TRP A 250 5.95 -9.82 -3.63
CA TRP A 250 7.31 -9.29 -3.62
C TRP A 250 8.17 -9.87 -4.75
N ALA A 251 8.02 -11.15 -5.07
CA ALA A 251 8.71 -11.76 -6.20
C ALA A 251 8.29 -11.13 -7.54
N GLU A 252 7.00 -10.81 -7.71
CA GLU A 252 6.49 -10.04 -8.87
C GLU A 252 7.11 -8.64 -8.92
N HIS A 253 6.99 -7.88 -7.83
CA HIS A 253 7.39 -6.46 -7.81
C HIS A 253 8.90 -6.26 -7.86
N LEU A 254 9.69 -7.17 -7.28
CA LEU A 254 11.15 -7.06 -7.17
C LEU A 254 11.90 -7.93 -8.19
N ALA A 255 11.18 -8.79 -8.94
CA ALA A 255 11.73 -9.84 -9.81
C ALA A 255 12.81 -10.69 -9.13
N LYS A 256 12.68 -10.90 -7.81
CA LYS A 256 13.70 -11.57 -7.00
C LYS A 256 13.10 -12.17 -5.74
N ILE A 257 13.66 -13.31 -5.33
CA ILE A 257 13.48 -13.88 -4.00
C ILE A 257 14.83 -13.75 -3.28
N HIS A 258 14.85 -13.09 -2.12
CA HIS A 258 16.06 -12.86 -1.34
C HIS A 258 15.82 -13.23 0.13
N PRO A 259 16.83 -13.76 0.86
CA PRO A 259 16.68 -14.11 2.28
C PRO A 259 16.21 -12.96 3.16
N CYS A 260 16.64 -11.71 2.92
CA CYS A 260 16.20 -10.56 3.72
C CYS A 260 14.69 -10.30 3.63
N PHE A 261 14.01 -10.71 2.54
CA PHE A 261 12.57 -10.55 2.37
C PHE A 261 11.75 -11.45 3.30
N LYS A 262 12.41 -12.45 3.92
CA LYS A 262 11.79 -13.27 4.94
C LYS A 262 11.59 -12.48 6.23
N GLU A 263 12.43 -11.48 6.52
CA GLU A 263 12.40 -10.71 7.76
C GLU A 263 12.06 -9.23 7.45
N ALA A 264 10.82 -8.98 7.05
CA ALA A 264 10.39 -7.66 6.58
C ALA A 264 10.41 -6.55 7.66
N SER A 265 10.58 -6.88 8.94
CA SER A 265 10.76 -5.88 9.99
C SER A 265 12.20 -5.36 10.12
N GLU A 266 13.16 -6.04 9.47
CA GLU A 266 14.57 -5.71 9.59
C GLU A 266 14.99 -4.55 8.68
N ARG A 267 15.97 -3.77 9.15
CA ARG A 267 16.50 -2.64 8.37
C ARG A 267 17.11 -3.10 7.05
N GLU A 268 17.84 -4.22 7.07
CA GLU A 268 18.46 -4.79 5.87
C GLU A 268 17.43 -5.05 4.76
N CYS A 269 16.23 -5.52 5.12
CA CYS A 269 15.15 -5.72 4.17
C CYS A 269 14.70 -4.40 3.52
N VAL A 270 14.49 -3.36 4.33
CA VAL A 270 14.14 -2.02 3.84
C VAL A 270 15.20 -1.47 2.89
N ASP A 271 16.48 -1.56 3.27
CA ASP A 271 17.60 -1.06 2.49
C ASP A 271 17.69 -1.78 1.13
N TYR A 272 17.46 -3.10 1.12
CA TYR A 272 17.47 -3.89 -0.10
C TYR A 272 16.32 -3.53 -1.05
N VAL A 273 15.09 -3.44 -0.52
CA VAL A 273 13.89 -3.03 -1.28
C VAL A 273 14.07 -1.61 -1.83
N ASN A 274 14.56 -0.68 -1.01
CA ASN A 274 14.83 0.70 -1.42
C ASN A 274 15.92 0.78 -2.48
N THR A 275 16.98 -0.03 -2.39
CA THR A 275 18.04 -0.06 -3.42
C THR A 275 17.48 -0.44 -4.79
N ILE A 276 16.65 -1.49 -4.86
CA ILE A 276 16.00 -1.90 -6.11
C ILE A 276 15.04 -0.82 -6.60
N ALA A 277 14.20 -0.29 -5.71
CA ALA A 277 13.19 0.70 -6.06
C ALA A 277 13.79 2.02 -6.57
N GLU A 278 14.91 2.45 -6.00
CA GLU A 278 15.65 3.65 -6.43
C GLU A 278 16.34 3.43 -7.77
N ASP A 279 17.01 2.28 -7.95
CA ASP A 279 17.64 1.96 -9.22
C ASP A 279 16.60 1.81 -10.34
N ASN A 280 15.47 1.17 -10.06
CA ASN A 280 14.36 1.10 -11.01
C ASN A 280 13.77 2.48 -11.32
N TRP A 281 13.63 3.39 -10.35
CA TRP A 281 13.21 4.76 -10.64
C TRP A 281 14.17 5.47 -11.60
N ARG A 282 15.49 5.34 -11.37
CA ARG A 282 16.52 5.87 -12.26
C ARG A 282 16.41 5.29 -13.67
N ARG A 283 16.24 3.97 -13.81
CA ARG A 283 16.08 3.28 -15.09
C ARG A 283 14.75 3.61 -15.79
N PHE A 284 13.66 3.75 -15.04
CA PHE A 284 12.34 4.11 -15.55
C PHE A 284 12.34 5.54 -16.13
N THR A 285 13.08 6.43 -15.49
CA THR A 285 13.13 7.85 -15.87
C THR A 285 14.22 8.21 -16.88
N ALA A 286 15.22 7.34 -17.09
CA ALA A 286 16.31 7.55 -18.03
C ALA A 286 15.85 7.86 -19.46
N GLU A 287 16.57 8.74 -20.16
CA GLU A 287 16.28 9.09 -21.55
C GLU A 287 16.36 7.87 -22.47
N LYS A 288 17.44 7.09 -22.33
CA LYS A 288 17.65 5.84 -23.05
C LYS A 288 16.91 4.70 -22.35
N PHE A 289 16.49 3.71 -23.14
CA PHE A 289 15.89 2.49 -22.60
C PHE A 289 16.87 1.77 -21.67
N MET A 290 16.37 1.34 -20.53
CA MET A 290 17.05 0.50 -19.56
C MET A 290 16.03 -0.46 -18.97
N SER A 291 16.29 -1.77 -19.02
CA SER A 291 15.41 -2.77 -18.42
C SER A 291 15.34 -2.61 -16.90
N LEU A 292 14.13 -2.67 -16.36
CA LEU A 292 13.87 -2.65 -14.92
C LEU A 292 14.16 -4.01 -14.30
N GLN A 293 14.46 -4.03 -13.00
CA GLN A 293 14.42 -5.24 -12.19
C GLN A 293 13.04 -5.33 -11.53
N GLY A 294 12.10 -6.06 -12.13
CA GLY A 294 10.73 -6.08 -11.68
C GLY A 294 10.03 -4.74 -11.94
N HIS A 295 9.10 -4.38 -11.06
CA HIS A 295 8.15 -3.31 -11.29
C HIS A 295 8.14 -2.24 -10.20
N ILE A 296 8.75 -2.51 -9.05
CA ILE A 296 8.74 -1.57 -7.92
C ILE A 296 9.57 -0.33 -8.25
N LEU A 297 8.99 0.84 -8.01
CA LEU A 297 9.62 2.14 -8.14
C LEU A 297 9.55 2.85 -6.80
N LYS A 298 10.63 3.53 -6.42
CA LYS A 298 10.56 4.42 -5.26
C LYS A 298 9.54 5.51 -5.58
N TYR A 299 8.62 5.74 -4.66
CA TYR A 299 7.61 6.78 -4.84
C TYR A 299 8.31 8.13 -5.06
N PRO A 300 7.97 8.93 -6.10
CA PRO A 300 8.84 9.98 -6.64
C PRO A 300 8.79 11.29 -5.84
N VAL A 301 9.10 11.17 -4.56
CA VAL A 301 9.25 12.27 -3.61
C VAL A 301 10.59 12.13 -2.91
N ARG A 302 11.04 13.22 -2.31
CA ARG A 302 12.18 13.25 -1.41
C ARG A 302 11.65 13.52 -0.01
N ILE A 303 12.13 12.77 0.97
CA ILE A 303 11.83 12.96 2.39
C ILE A 303 13.15 13.31 3.08
N ASP A 304 13.18 14.40 3.83
CA ASP A 304 14.34 14.76 4.65
C ASP A 304 14.24 14.20 6.08
N GLY A 305 15.29 14.41 6.88
CA GLY A 305 15.34 13.94 8.27
C GLY A 305 14.33 14.62 9.21
N ASP A 306 13.71 15.71 8.78
CA ASP A 306 12.67 16.42 9.51
C ASP A 306 11.26 15.95 9.11
N GLY A 307 11.17 15.06 8.12
CA GLY A 307 9.93 14.52 7.60
C GLY A 307 9.31 15.37 6.49
N ASN A 308 10.00 16.41 6.00
CA ASN A 308 9.49 17.24 4.92
C ASN A 308 9.55 16.53 3.59
N ILE A 309 8.47 16.66 2.82
CA ILE A 309 8.33 16.10 1.49
C ILE A 309 8.55 17.19 0.45
N SER A 310 9.45 16.92 -0.49
CA SER A 310 9.65 17.73 -1.68
C SER A 310 9.59 16.88 -2.95
N SER A 311 9.45 17.54 -4.11
CA SER A 311 9.73 16.90 -5.39
C SER A 311 11.18 16.43 -5.45
N ARG A 312 11.41 15.37 -6.24
CA ARG A 312 12.77 15.03 -6.67
C ARG A 312 13.25 16.07 -7.69
N PRO A 313 14.53 16.48 -7.66
CA PRO A 313 15.06 17.42 -8.65
C PRO A 313 14.82 16.93 -10.07
N GLY A 314 14.21 17.77 -10.90
CA GLY A 314 13.91 17.42 -12.28
C GLY A 314 12.71 16.50 -12.46
N PHE A 315 11.93 16.20 -11.41
CA PHE A 315 10.69 15.41 -11.45
C PHE A 315 9.57 16.07 -10.64
N GLU A 316 9.35 17.37 -10.86
CA GLU A 316 8.25 18.16 -10.28
C GLU A 316 6.87 17.75 -10.82
N THR A 317 6.87 17.05 -11.96
CA THR A 317 5.69 16.45 -12.61
C THR A 317 6.03 15.01 -12.98
N PHE A 318 5.01 14.14 -13.01
CA PHE A 318 5.24 12.74 -13.37
C PHE A 318 5.76 12.57 -14.80
N PRO A 319 6.65 11.59 -15.06
CA PRO A 319 7.19 11.34 -16.40
C PRO A 319 6.09 11.15 -17.45
N GLU A 320 5.02 10.43 -17.13
CA GLU A 320 3.89 10.23 -18.04
C GLU A 320 3.11 11.51 -18.34
N SER A 321 3.02 12.42 -17.37
CA SER A 321 2.37 13.71 -17.54
C SER A 321 3.17 14.56 -18.53
N ARG A 322 4.50 14.61 -18.38
CA ARG A 322 5.42 15.25 -19.32
C ARG A 322 5.33 14.65 -20.71
N ASP A 323 5.34 13.31 -20.81
CA ASP A 323 5.26 12.59 -22.07
C ASP A 323 3.89 12.81 -22.75
N ALA A 324 2.82 13.00 -21.97
CA ALA A 324 1.47 13.32 -22.45
C ALA A 324 1.22 14.81 -22.72
N GLY A 325 2.22 15.69 -22.60
CA GLY A 325 2.05 17.14 -22.74
C GLY A 325 1.12 17.78 -21.72
N LYS A 326 0.85 17.11 -20.59
CA LYS A 326 0.02 17.61 -19.49
C LYS A 326 0.92 17.92 -18.28
N SER A 327 0.87 19.13 -17.75
CA SER A 327 1.56 19.46 -16.49
C SER A 327 0.61 19.25 -15.31
N LYS A 328 0.53 18.02 -14.79
CA LYS A 328 0.01 17.83 -13.42
C LYS A 328 1.20 17.88 -12.46
N PRO A 329 1.41 18.99 -11.73
CA PRO A 329 2.44 19.04 -10.70
C PRO A 329 2.16 17.97 -9.66
N LEU A 330 3.22 17.39 -9.12
CA LEU A 330 3.12 16.76 -7.83
C LEU A 330 2.64 17.83 -6.84
N SER A 331 1.40 17.72 -6.37
CA SER A 331 0.79 18.73 -5.50
C SER A 331 1.40 18.65 -4.10
N PHE A 332 2.41 19.48 -3.85
CA PHE A 332 3.07 19.62 -2.54
C PHE A 332 2.70 20.92 -1.80
N LYS A 333 1.96 21.85 -2.43
CA LYS A 333 1.70 23.19 -1.87
C LYS A 333 0.33 23.31 -1.18
N ALA A 334 0.33 24.19 -0.17
CA ALA A 334 -0.68 24.45 0.87
C ALA A 334 -2.08 24.81 0.38
#